data_AF-F4N6Q8-F1
#
_entry.id   AF-F4N6Q8-F1
#
_cell.length_a   1.000
_cell.length_b   1.000
_cell.length_c   1.000
_cell.angle_alpha   90.00
_cell.angle_beta   90.00
_cell.angle_gamma   90.00
#
_symmetry.space_group_name_H-M   'P 1'
#
loop_
_entity.id
_entity.type
_entity.pdbx_description
1 polymer ?
#
loop_
_entity_poly.entity_id
_entity_poly.type
_entity_poly.pdbx_seq_one_letter_code
_entity_poly.pdbx_strand_id
1 'polypeptide(L)'
;MSAAKKQKITLWEFFQSLGKTFMLPVALLSFCGIMLGIGSSLSSKDVITLLPFIGHPAFQLLFTWMSKVGSFAFSFLPVMFAIAIPLGMARETKGWPHSPVLLVLPY
;
A
#
# COMPACT_ATOMS: atom_id res chain seq x y z
N MET A 1 -10.76 30.10 38.20
CA MET A 1 -10.12 30.47 36.93
C MET A 1 -9.30 29.29 36.44
N SER A 2 -9.66 28.64 35.33
CA SER A 2 -8.80 27.63 34.67
C SER A 2 -8.77 27.95 33.18
N ALA A 3 -7.72 28.67 32.78
CA ALA A 3 -7.53 29.11 31.42
C ALA A 3 -6.57 28.16 30.68
N ALA A 4 -7.01 27.78 29.49
CA ALA A 4 -6.22 27.36 28.33
C ALA A 4 -5.50 26.00 28.36
N LYS A 5 -6.25 24.97 27.96
CA LYS A 5 -5.76 23.66 27.52
C LYS A 5 -4.97 23.78 26.19
N LYS A 6 -3.63 23.79 26.30
CA LYS A 6 -2.64 23.07 25.47
C LYS A 6 -2.80 23.10 23.93
N GLN A 7 -2.08 24.01 23.27
CA GLN A 7 -1.83 24.06 21.81
C GLN A 7 -0.93 22.92 21.25
N LYS A 8 -1.11 21.65 21.66
CA LYS A 8 -0.28 20.51 21.19
C LYS A 8 -0.96 19.59 20.16
N ILE A 9 -2.00 20.06 19.48
CA ILE A 9 -2.88 19.19 18.69
C ILE A 9 -2.33 19.03 17.26
N THR A 10 -1.75 20.04 16.63
CA THR A 10 -1.39 19.98 15.20
C THR A 10 -0.29 18.96 14.84
N LEU A 11 0.78 18.85 15.63
CA LEU A 11 1.87 17.90 15.34
C LEU A 11 1.45 16.45 15.60
N TRP A 12 0.64 16.22 16.63
CA TRP A 12 0.12 14.90 16.95
C TRP A 12 -0.86 14.40 15.89
N GLU A 13 -1.78 15.27 15.46
CA GLU A 13 -2.72 14.98 14.37
C GLU A 13 -2.01 14.78 13.02
N PHE A 14 -0.96 15.57 12.73
CA PHE A 14 -0.15 15.38 11.52
C PHE A 14 0.53 14.00 11.50
N PHE A 15 1.12 13.56 12.61
CA PHE A 15 1.71 12.22 12.71
C PHE A 15 0.66 11.11 12.55
N GLN A 16 -0.54 11.27 13.11
CA GLN A 16 -1.64 10.32 12.88
C GLN A 16 -2.11 10.31 11.42
N SER A 17 -2.22 11.47 10.78
CA SER A 17 -2.57 11.63 9.36
C SER A 17 -1.53 10.94 8.45
N LEU A 18 -0.24 11.16 8.73
CA LEU A 18 0.86 10.50 8.03
C LEU A 18 0.82 8.99 8.23
N GLY A 19 0.59 8.51 9.46
CA GLY A 19 0.49 7.08 9.76
C GLY A 19 -0.64 6.39 8.98
N LYS A 20 -1.82 6.99 8.90
CA LYS A 20 -2.94 6.46 8.08
C LYS A 20 -2.59 6.40 6.60
N THR A 21 -1.86 7.39 6.12
CA THR A 21 -1.47 7.52 4.70
C THR A 21 -0.39 6.53 4.29
N PHE A 22 0.58 6.29 5.17
CA PHE A 22 1.62 5.29 4.96
C PHE A 22 1.12 3.86 5.06
N MET A 23 -0.07 3.64 5.65
CA MET A 23 -0.64 2.31 5.80
C MET A 23 -0.86 1.61 4.45
N LEU A 24 -1.25 2.35 3.40
CA LEU A 24 -1.49 1.77 2.07
C LEU A 24 -0.20 1.33 1.38
N PRO A 25 0.85 2.16 1.25
CA PRO A 25 2.15 1.71 0.75
C PRO A 25 2.77 0.58 1.57
N VAL A 26 2.67 0.61 2.91
CA VAL A 26 3.22 -0.44 3.79
C VAL A 26 2.48 -1.77 3.63
N ALA A 27 1.15 -1.74 3.46
CA ALA A 27 0.39 -2.96 3.17
C ALA A 27 0.77 -3.56 1.82
N LEU A 28 0.96 -2.72 0.79
CA LEU A 28 1.45 -3.15 -0.53
C LEU A 28 2.86 -3.72 -0.45
N LEU A 29 3.73 -3.15 0.37
CA LEU A 29 5.09 -3.65 0.61
C LEU A 29 5.06 -5.10 1.13
N SER A 30 4.23 -5.38 2.13
CA SER A 30 4.04 -6.72 2.68
C SER A 30 3.50 -7.69 1.62
N PHE A 31 2.49 -7.26 0.85
CA PHE A 31 1.93 -8.05 -0.24
C PHE A 31 2.99 -8.39 -1.32
N CYS A 32 3.78 -7.40 -1.75
CA CYS A 32 4.86 -7.60 -2.72
C CYS A 32 5.94 -8.52 -2.17
N GLY A 33 6.26 -8.44 -0.88
CA GLY A 33 7.23 -9.32 -0.21
C GLY A 33 6.79 -10.78 -0.23
N ILE A 34 5.53 -11.06 0.13
CA ILE A 34 4.98 -12.42 0.11
C ILE A 34 4.91 -12.95 -1.33
N MET A 35 4.41 -12.15 -2.27
CA MET A 35 4.32 -12.51 -3.68
C MET A 35 5.70 -12.80 -4.30
N LEU A 36 6.70 -11.96 -4.01
CA LEU A 36 8.09 -12.17 -4.47
C LEU A 36 8.70 -13.43 -3.85
N GLY A 37 8.49 -13.64 -2.55
CA GLY A 37 8.99 -14.81 -1.82
C GLY A 37 8.42 -16.11 -2.36
N ILE A 38 7.09 -16.17 -2.58
CA ILE A 38 6.44 -17.35 -3.15
C ILE A 38 6.88 -17.58 -4.60
N GLY A 39 6.94 -16.53 -5.43
CA GLY A 39 7.36 -16.65 -6.83
C GLY A 39 8.81 -17.12 -6.96
N SER A 40 9.70 -16.61 -6.09
CA SER A 40 11.12 -16.96 -6.12
C SER A 40 11.36 -18.37 -5.59
N SER A 41 10.58 -18.79 -4.59
CA SER A 41 10.69 -20.13 -4.01
C SER A 41 10.19 -21.20 -4.99
N LEU A 42 9.03 -20.96 -5.63
CA LEU A 42 8.43 -21.90 -6.60
C LEU A 42 9.19 -21.96 -7.94
N SER A 43 9.91 -20.90 -8.31
CA SER A 43 10.76 -20.88 -9.50
C SER A 43 12.15 -21.51 -9.26
N SER A 44 12.45 -22.00 -8.05
CA SER A 44 13.77 -22.56 -7.74
C SER A 44 13.99 -23.94 -8.37
N LYS A 45 15.24 -24.24 -8.73
CA LYS A 45 15.64 -25.48 -9.41
C LYS A 45 15.24 -26.73 -8.62
N ASP A 46 15.32 -26.66 -7.29
CA ASP A 46 14.91 -27.72 -6.37
C ASP A 46 13.40 -28.03 -6.39
N VAL A 47 12.55 -27.02 -6.59
CA VAL A 47 11.09 -27.23 -6.65
C VAL A 47 10.68 -27.85 -7.99
N ILE A 48 11.37 -27.46 -9.06
CA ILE A 48 11.11 -27.95 -10.43
C ILE A 48 11.52 -29.41 -10.57
N THR A 49 12.63 -29.82 -9.94
CA THR A 49 13.09 -31.21 -9.95
C THR A 49 12.24 -32.11 -9.07
N LEU A 50 11.69 -31.61 -7.96
CA LEU A 50 10.80 -32.37 -7.07
C LEU A 50 9.34 -32.43 -7.56
N LEU A 51 8.87 -31.42 -8.30
CA LEU A 51 7.53 -31.37 -8.89
C LEU A 51 7.61 -31.11 -10.39
N PRO A 52 7.86 -32.15 -11.22
CA PRO A 52 7.95 -32.00 -12.68
C PRO A 52 6.65 -31.52 -13.34
N PHE A 53 5.52 -31.57 -12.63
CA PHE A 53 4.23 -30.99 -13.06
C PHE A 53 4.22 -29.45 -13.08
N ILE A 54 5.04 -28.82 -12.23
CA ILE A 54 5.23 -27.36 -12.14
C ILE A 54 6.34 -26.88 -13.09
N GLY A 55 7.25 -27.77 -13.50
CA GLY A 55 8.32 -27.48 -14.46
C GLY A 55 7.86 -27.22 -15.90
N HIS A 56 6.56 -27.20 -16.18
CA HIS A 56 6.07 -26.80 -17.50
C HIS A 56 6.48 -25.34 -17.77
N PRO A 57 6.99 -25.00 -18.97
CA PRO A 57 7.51 -23.67 -19.28
C PRO A 57 6.50 -22.55 -19.02
N ALA A 58 5.19 -22.84 -19.11
CA ALA A 58 4.13 -21.90 -18.78
C ALA A 58 4.10 -21.49 -17.28
N PHE A 59 4.23 -22.45 -16.36
CA PHE A 59 4.23 -22.18 -14.92
C PHE A 59 5.54 -21.53 -14.48
N GLN A 60 6.67 -21.99 -15.02
CA GLN A 60 7.98 -21.39 -14.80
C GLN A 60 8.01 -19.91 -15.23
N LEU A 61 7.43 -19.62 -16.40
CA LEU A 61 7.32 -18.26 -16.92
C LEU A 61 6.40 -17.42 -16.03
N LEU A 62 5.28 -17.97 -15.55
CA LEU A 62 4.36 -17.30 -14.63
C LEU A 62 5.03 -16.96 -13.29
N PHE A 63 5.73 -17.90 -12.65
CA PHE A 63 6.43 -17.66 -11.38
C PHE A 63 7.56 -16.63 -11.53
N THR A 64 8.33 -16.74 -12.61
CA THR A 64 9.38 -15.76 -12.93
C THR A 64 8.78 -14.37 -13.19
N TRP A 65 7.65 -14.29 -13.88
CA TRP A 65 6.89 -13.05 -14.07
C TRP A 65 6.41 -12.48 -12.74
N MET A 66 5.85 -13.32 -11.88
CA MET A 66 5.36 -12.94 -10.56
C MET A 66 6.47 -12.34 -9.69
N SER A 67 7.65 -12.96 -9.68
CA SER A 67 8.82 -12.43 -8.99
C SER A 67 9.34 -11.13 -9.61
N LYS A 68 9.37 -11.02 -10.94
CA LYS A 68 9.78 -9.76 -11.59
C LYS A 68 8.85 -8.61 -11.23
N VAL A 69 7.54 -8.83 -11.23
CA VAL A 69 6.54 -7.82 -10.84
C VAL A 69 6.69 -7.44 -9.36
N GLY A 70 6.88 -8.41 -8.46
CA GLY A 70 7.08 -8.14 -7.04
C GLY A 70 8.35 -7.33 -6.74
N SER A 71 9.46 -7.66 -7.40
CA SER A 71 10.73 -6.91 -7.28
C SER A 71 10.64 -5.51 -7.89
N PHE A 72 9.93 -5.37 -9.01
CA PHE A 72 9.64 -4.08 -9.63
C PHE A 72 8.83 -3.20 -8.68
N ALA A 73 7.75 -3.72 -8.10
CA ALA A 73 6.92 -2.97 -7.14
C ALA A 73 7.71 -2.49 -5.91
N PHE A 74 8.65 -3.31 -5.41
CA PHE A 74 9.57 -2.92 -4.33
C PHE A 74 10.50 -1.77 -4.76
N SER A 75 10.96 -1.77 -6.01
CA SER A 75 11.85 -0.73 -6.55
C SER A 75 11.17 0.63 -6.68
N PHE A 76 9.85 0.64 -6.96
CA PHE A 76 9.04 1.87 -7.01
C PHE A 76 8.40 2.23 -5.68
N LEU A 77 8.67 1.48 -4.61
CA LEU A 77 8.15 1.78 -3.29
C LEU A 77 8.51 3.20 -2.83
N PRO A 78 9.76 3.70 -2.96
CA PRO A 78 10.09 5.07 -2.57
C PRO A 78 9.23 6.10 -3.31
N VAL A 79 8.88 5.84 -4.57
CA VAL A 79 8.01 6.67 -5.39
C VAL A 79 6.57 6.62 -4.88
N MET A 80 6.06 5.44 -4.52
CA MET A 80 4.73 5.31 -3.91
C MET A 80 4.62 6.02 -2.56
N PHE A 81 5.66 5.98 -1.72
CA PHE A 81 5.70 6.76 -0.48
C PHE A 81 5.72 8.27 -0.76
N ALA A 82 6.50 8.73 -1.74
CA ALA A 82 6.56 10.14 -2.12
C ALA A 82 5.21 10.70 -2.62
N ILE A 83 4.42 9.87 -3.32
CA ILE A 83 3.08 10.26 -3.81
C ILE A 83 2.03 10.13 -2.71
N ALA A 84 2.11 9.08 -1.88
CA ALA A 84 1.14 8.83 -0.82
C ALA A 84 1.12 9.96 0.21
N ILE A 85 2.26 10.47 0.66
CA ILE A 85 2.37 11.52 1.68
C ILE A 85 1.50 12.76 1.35
N PRO A 86 1.70 13.48 0.22
CA PRO A 86 0.87 14.62 -0.12
C PRO A 86 -0.58 14.21 -0.41
N LEU A 87 -0.81 13.03 -1.00
CA LEU A 87 -2.16 12.56 -1.30
C LEU A 87 -2.99 12.29 -0.05
N GLY A 88 -2.40 11.72 1.00
CA GLY A 88 -3.13 11.42 2.23
C GLY A 88 -3.36 12.63 3.11
N MET A 89 -2.43 13.59 3.13
CA MET A 89 -2.68 14.91 3.73
C MET A 89 -3.80 15.67 3.02
N ALA A 90 -3.90 15.55 1.68
CA ALA A 90 -5.00 16.12 0.90
C ALA A 90 -6.36 15.41 1.13
N ARG A 91 -6.36 14.18 1.66
CA ARG A 91 -7.58 13.42 1.97
C ARG A 91 -8.12 13.70 3.38
N GLU A 92 -7.27 13.97 4.36
CA GLU A 92 -7.69 14.31 5.73
C GLU A 92 -8.45 15.65 5.80
N THR A 93 -8.34 16.53 4.80
CA THR A 93 -9.07 17.82 4.75
C THR A 93 -10.54 17.71 4.30
N LYS A 94 -11.02 16.51 3.91
CA LYS A 94 -12.44 16.24 3.62
C LYS A 94 -13.18 15.71 4.85
N GLY A 95 -13.05 16.43 5.96
CA GLY A 95 -13.95 16.34 7.11
C GLY A 95 -15.01 17.44 7.04
N TRP A 96 -15.97 17.35 6.13
CA TRP A 96 -17.22 18.11 6.26
C TRP A 96 -18.30 17.16 6.77
N PRO A 97 -18.71 17.22 8.06
CA PRO A 97 -19.97 16.64 8.48
C PRO A 97 -21.06 17.48 7.82
N HIS A 98 -21.92 16.88 6.99
CA HIS A 98 -22.84 17.52 6.04
C HIS A 98 -22.19 18.11 4.79
N SER A 99 -22.00 17.31 3.74
CA SER A 99 -22.15 17.85 2.40
C SER A 99 -23.64 18.15 2.16
N PRO A 100 -24.12 19.41 2.08
CA PRO A 100 -25.42 19.69 1.45
C PRO A 100 -25.29 19.58 -0.08
N VAL A 101 -24.62 18.53 -0.56
CA VAL A 101 -24.60 18.12 -1.97
C VAL A 101 -25.71 17.09 -2.24
N LEU A 102 -26.51 16.76 -1.21
CA LEU A 102 -27.85 16.20 -1.34
C LEU A 102 -28.94 17.28 -1.26
N LEU A 103 -28.61 18.54 -1.61
CA LEU A 103 -29.58 19.63 -1.84
C LEU A 103 -29.77 19.89 -3.34
N VAL A 104 -29.51 18.86 -4.15
CA VAL A 104 -29.84 18.76 -5.58
C VAL A 104 -30.71 17.51 -5.79
N LEU A 105 -31.79 17.41 -5.02
CA LEU A 105 -32.98 16.63 -5.40
C LEU A 105 -34.18 17.56 -5.21
N PRO A 106 -34.84 18.00 -6.29
CA PRO A 106 -35.93 18.96 -6.24
C PRO A 106 -37.21 18.32 -5.69
N TYR A 107 -37.68 18.79 -4.53
CA TYR A 107 -39.08 18.98 -4.16
C TYR A 107 -39.16 20.17 -3.20
#